data_AF-A0A7V1HWZ6-F1
#
_entry.id   AF-A0A7V1HWZ6-F1
#
_cell.length_a   1.000
_cell.length_b   1.000
_cell.length_c   1.000
_cell.angle_alpha   90.00
_cell.angle_beta   90.00
_cell.angle_gamma   90.00
#
_symmetry.space_group_name_H-M   'P 1'
#
loop_
_entity.id
_entity.type
_entity.pdbx_description
1 polymer ?
#
loop_
_entity_poly.entity_id
_entity_poly.type
_entity_poly.pdbx_seq_one_letter_code
_entity_poly.pdbx_strand_id
1 'polypeptide(L)'
;FVTFMSFLLILSSVTMVRAVQEGHRENKKGVIFWMLLTIIGGLGFLSCQAWEWTNLIGNEGMSVTKNPFSAHLDAGTYISGEELSAAGFQKITKNIHGHEATYYLAPGTTDLEENRYFVKSNHHGEEQVGETFEVSDPYLITKNHETHLYEYGAYKTAEGSIGREELGPIAFGSLFFFITGFHGFHVFSGVVFLLIILMNVASGLYAKRRNGYEMVEKIGLYWHFVDLVWVFVFLVFYLL
;
A
#
# COMPACT_ATOMS: atom_id res chain seq x y z
N PHE A 1 0.03 -10.51 0.83
CA PHE A 1 0.61 -10.14 -0.48
C PHE A 1 2.04 -9.60 -0.33
N VAL A 2 2.26 -8.63 0.55
CA VAL A 2 3.58 -7.99 0.73
C VAL A 2 4.70 -8.95 1.18
N THR A 3 4.41 -9.95 2.02
CA THR A 3 5.40 -10.98 2.40
C THR A 3 5.97 -11.74 1.18
N PHE A 4 5.13 -12.02 0.18
CA PHE A 4 5.57 -12.67 -1.06
C PHE A 4 6.50 -11.76 -1.87
N MET A 5 6.17 -10.48 -1.95
CA MET A 5 7.00 -9.47 -2.63
C MET A 5 8.37 -9.32 -1.95
N SER A 6 8.41 -9.28 -0.62
CA SER A 6 9.66 -9.24 0.15
C SER A 6 10.49 -10.51 -0.07
N PHE A 7 9.87 -11.69 -0.07
CA PHE A 7 10.54 -12.96 -0.35
C PHE A 7 11.16 -12.98 -1.76
N LEU A 8 10.44 -12.44 -2.75
CA LEU A 8 10.90 -12.36 -4.14
C LEU A 8 12.16 -11.49 -4.27
N LEU A 9 12.26 -10.39 -3.52
CA LEU A 9 13.43 -9.51 -3.57
C LEU A 9 14.65 -10.12 -2.84
N ILE A 10 14.44 -10.82 -1.72
CA ILE A 10 15.50 -11.58 -1.04
C ILE A 10 16.04 -12.69 -1.96
N LEU A 11 15.17 -13.42 -2.65
CA LEU A 11 15.61 -14.41 -3.65
C LEU A 11 16.38 -13.75 -4.79
N SER A 12 15.95 -12.58 -5.25
CA SER A 12 16.67 -11.80 -6.25
C SER A 12 18.09 -11.47 -5.79
N SER A 13 18.27 -11.12 -4.52
CA SER A 13 19.57 -10.92 -3.87
C SER A 13 20.46 -12.17 -4.00
N VAL A 14 19.94 -13.35 -3.67
CA VAL A 14 20.69 -14.63 -3.79
C VAL A 14 21.10 -14.89 -5.24
N THR A 15 20.23 -14.63 -6.21
CA THR A 15 20.59 -14.78 -7.64
C THR A 15 21.70 -13.82 -8.05
N MET A 16 21.75 -12.61 -7.48
CA MET A 16 22.82 -11.65 -7.77
C MET A 16 24.17 -12.13 -7.24
N VAL A 17 24.23 -12.74 -6.05
CA VAL A 17 25.47 -13.36 -5.53
C VAL A 17 25.98 -14.42 -6.50
N ARG A 18 25.10 -15.25 -7.05
CA ARG A 18 25.46 -16.27 -8.04
C ARG A 18 25.99 -15.65 -9.33
N ALA A 19 25.42 -14.54 -9.78
CA ALA A 19 25.92 -13.80 -10.93
C ALA A 19 27.35 -13.29 -10.73
N VAL A 20 27.65 -12.72 -9.55
CA VAL A 20 29.01 -12.25 -9.21
C VAL A 20 30.00 -13.42 -9.17
N GLN A 21 29.62 -14.54 -8.54
CA GLN A 21 30.45 -15.75 -8.49
C GLN A 21 30.81 -16.30 -9.88
N GLU A 22 29.84 -16.33 -10.80
CA GLU A 22 30.09 -16.74 -12.19
C GLU A 22 30.93 -15.71 -12.95
N GLY A 23 30.87 -14.43 -12.57
CA GLY A 23 31.75 -13.37 -13.07
C GLY A 23 33.22 -13.62 -12.72
N HIS A 24 33.50 -13.99 -11.46
CA HIS A 24 34.86 -14.36 -11.02
C HIS A 24 35.38 -15.63 -11.71
N ARG A 25 34.50 -16.53 -12.12
CA ARG A 25 34.83 -17.72 -12.92
C ARG A 25 34.95 -17.43 -14.42
N GLU A 26 34.82 -16.18 -14.83
CA GLU A 26 34.74 -15.73 -16.23
C GLU A 26 33.67 -16.45 -17.06
N ASN A 27 32.67 -17.06 -16.41
CA ASN A 27 31.61 -17.80 -17.08
C ASN A 27 30.51 -16.85 -17.54
N LYS A 28 30.71 -16.28 -18.74
CA LYS A 28 29.76 -15.36 -19.38
C LYS A 28 28.32 -15.87 -19.39
N LYS A 29 28.09 -17.15 -19.72
CA LYS A 29 26.73 -17.72 -19.81
C LYS A 29 26.07 -17.79 -18.43
N GLY A 30 26.85 -18.16 -17.41
CA GLY A 30 26.41 -18.16 -16.02
C GLY A 30 26.00 -16.77 -15.54
N VAL A 31 26.85 -15.76 -15.78
CA VAL A 31 26.56 -14.36 -15.42
C VAL A 31 25.24 -13.90 -16.05
N ILE A 32 25.06 -14.13 -17.36
CA ILE A 32 23.85 -13.73 -18.08
C ILE A 32 22.61 -14.38 -17.46
N PHE A 33 22.65 -15.68 -17.21
CA PHE A 33 21.51 -16.43 -16.67
C PHE A 33 21.12 -15.90 -15.28
N TRP A 34 22.07 -15.77 -14.36
CA TRP A 34 21.78 -15.34 -13.00
C TRP A 34 21.37 -13.86 -12.93
N MET A 35 22.01 -12.98 -13.70
CA MET A 35 21.59 -11.58 -13.78
C MET A 35 20.17 -11.42 -14.33
N LEU A 36 19.80 -12.24 -15.32
CA LEU A 36 18.45 -12.21 -15.87
C LEU A 36 17.41 -12.59 -14.79
N LEU A 37 17.70 -13.59 -13.96
CA LEU A 37 16.85 -13.93 -12.82
C LEU A 37 16.74 -12.79 -11.80
N THR A 38 17.84 -12.09 -11.51
CA THR A 38 17.83 -10.90 -10.65
C THR A 38 16.95 -9.79 -11.22
N ILE A 39 17.03 -9.54 -12.54
CA ILE A 39 16.21 -8.53 -13.22
C ILE A 39 14.73 -8.90 -13.18
N ILE A 40 14.38 -10.17 -13.42
CA ILE A 40 12.99 -10.64 -13.29
C ILE A 40 12.49 -10.46 -11.86
N GLY A 41 13.32 -10.76 -10.86
CA GLY A 41 13.01 -10.48 -9.46
C GLY A 41 12.72 -8.99 -9.21
N GLY A 42 13.62 -8.10 -9.63
CA GLY A 42 13.43 -6.65 -9.51
C GLY A 42 12.15 -6.14 -10.19
N LEU A 43 11.87 -6.59 -11.41
CA LEU A 43 10.65 -6.21 -12.14
C LEU A 43 9.39 -6.77 -11.51
N GLY A 44 9.43 -8.01 -11.00
CA GLY A 44 8.33 -8.63 -10.28
C GLY A 44 7.98 -7.84 -9.02
N PHE A 45 8.99 -7.42 -8.26
CA PHE A 45 8.82 -6.55 -7.10
C PHE A 45 8.17 -5.22 -7.46
N LEU A 46 8.68 -4.52 -8.48
CA LEU A 46 8.11 -3.23 -8.90
C LEU A 46 6.66 -3.36 -9.37
N SER A 47 6.33 -4.48 -10.01
CA SER A 47 4.96 -4.78 -10.44
C SER A 47 4.03 -5.02 -9.24
N CYS A 48 4.48 -5.79 -8.25
CA CYS A 48 3.74 -5.99 -7.00
C CYS A 48 3.55 -4.67 -6.26
N GLN A 49 4.59 -3.82 -6.17
CA GLN A 49 4.50 -2.52 -5.51
C GLN A 49 3.51 -1.58 -6.20
N ALA A 50 3.53 -1.54 -7.53
CA ALA A 50 2.59 -0.73 -8.31
C ALA A 50 1.13 -1.21 -8.13
N TRP A 51 0.93 -2.53 -8.06
CA TRP A 51 -0.39 -3.11 -7.78
C TRP A 51 -0.88 -2.77 -6.37
N GLU A 52 -0.03 -2.91 -5.36
CA GLU A 52 -0.33 -2.56 -3.96
C GLU A 52 -0.77 -1.10 -3.86
N TRP A 53 -0.01 -0.18 -4.47
CA TRP A 53 -0.36 1.25 -4.49
C TRP A 53 -1.68 1.52 -5.19
N THR A 54 -1.96 0.84 -6.28
CA THR A 54 -3.23 0.98 -7.00
C THR A 54 -4.40 0.50 -6.15
N ASN A 55 -4.24 -0.60 -5.41
CA ASN A 55 -5.25 -1.10 -4.48
C ASN A 55 -5.47 -0.14 -3.30
N LEU A 56 -4.40 0.33 -2.66
CA LEU A 56 -4.45 1.28 -1.54
C LEU A 56 -5.14 2.60 -1.94
N ILE A 57 -4.79 3.16 -3.10
CA ILE A 57 -5.33 4.44 -3.57
C ILE A 57 -6.74 4.30 -4.15
N GLY A 58 -6.95 3.27 -4.97
CA GLY A 58 -8.18 3.06 -5.72
C GLY A 58 -9.30 2.47 -4.87
N ASN A 59 -9.00 1.40 -4.14
CA ASN A 59 -9.99 0.60 -3.43
C ASN A 59 -10.13 1.02 -1.97
N GLU A 60 -9.01 1.20 -1.27
CA GLU A 60 -9.05 1.55 0.16
C GLU A 60 -9.14 3.06 0.37
N GLY A 61 -8.74 3.87 -0.62
CA GLY A 61 -8.86 5.33 -0.57
C GLY A 61 -7.75 6.03 0.22
N MET A 62 -6.66 5.32 0.52
CA MET A 62 -5.46 5.89 1.13
C MET A 62 -4.64 6.66 0.11
N SER A 63 -4.27 7.89 0.43
CA SER A 63 -3.43 8.74 -0.40
C SER A 63 -2.43 9.52 0.45
N VAL A 64 -1.61 10.34 -0.18
CA VAL A 64 -0.69 11.26 0.51
C VAL A 64 -1.42 12.24 1.43
N THR A 65 -2.71 12.51 1.18
CA THR A 65 -3.50 13.53 1.89
C THR A 65 -4.70 12.97 2.66
N LYS A 66 -5.05 11.70 2.46
CA LYS A 66 -6.18 11.03 3.14
C LYS A 66 -5.75 9.67 3.67
N ASN A 67 -6.02 9.39 4.93
CA ASN A 67 -5.77 8.10 5.55
C ASN A 67 -7.08 7.50 6.09
N PRO A 68 -7.65 6.48 5.42
CA PRO A 68 -8.89 5.83 5.83
C PRO A 68 -8.68 4.81 6.96
N PHE A 69 -7.43 4.49 7.30
CA PHE A 69 -7.07 3.62 8.41
C PHE A 69 -6.95 4.43 9.69
N SER A 70 -7.74 4.07 10.70
CA SER A 70 -7.75 4.75 11.99
C SER A 70 -8.11 3.76 13.11
N ALA A 71 -8.17 4.25 14.34
CA ALA A 71 -8.53 3.46 15.51
C ALA A 71 -9.58 4.21 16.33
N HIS A 72 -10.46 3.46 17.00
CA HIS A 72 -11.52 4.05 17.81
C HIS A 72 -10.94 4.80 19.00
N LEU A 73 -11.34 6.07 19.19
CA LEU A 73 -10.95 6.87 20.34
C LEU A 73 -11.81 6.57 21.58
N ASP A 74 -13.04 6.14 21.33
CA ASP A 74 -14.04 5.81 22.34
C ASP A 74 -14.59 4.41 22.07
N ALA A 75 -15.01 3.71 23.12
CA ALA A 75 -15.76 2.45 22.97
C ALA A 75 -17.21 2.76 22.56
N GLY A 76 -17.79 1.90 21.73
CA GLY A 76 -19.11 2.16 21.17
C GLY A 76 -19.74 0.98 20.45
N THR A 77 -20.89 1.26 19.85
CA THR A 77 -21.67 0.30 19.06
C THR A 77 -22.12 0.96 17.78
N TYR A 78 -21.94 0.30 16.65
CA TYR A 78 -22.46 0.80 15.37
C TYR A 78 -23.99 0.82 15.37
N ILE A 79 -24.56 1.87 14.82
CA ILE A 79 -26.01 2.12 14.87
C ILE A 79 -26.67 2.04 13.50
N SER A 80 -27.95 1.68 13.49
CA SER A 80 -28.77 1.63 12.29
C SER A 80 -29.18 3.02 11.79
N GLY A 81 -29.60 3.08 10.53
CA GLY A 81 -30.20 4.28 9.95
C GLY A 81 -31.53 4.69 10.60
N GLU A 82 -32.26 3.72 11.15
CA GLU A 82 -33.49 3.97 11.92
C GLU A 82 -33.18 4.67 13.24
N GLU A 83 -32.15 4.22 13.96
CA GLU A 83 -31.68 4.85 15.19
C GLU A 83 -31.14 6.26 14.95
N LEU A 84 -30.40 6.48 13.86
CA LEU A 84 -29.96 7.82 13.45
C LEU A 84 -31.17 8.75 13.20
N SER A 85 -32.17 8.25 12.48
CA SER A 85 -33.39 9.02 12.20
C SER A 85 -34.17 9.32 13.48
N ALA A 86 -34.25 8.35 14.40
CA ALA A 86 -34.88 8.52 15.71
C ALA A 86 -34.13 9.54 16.60
N ALA A 87 -32.80 9.65 16.43
CA ALA A 87 -31.98 10.66 17.07
C ALA A 87 -32.06 12.06 16.41
N GLY A 88 -32.91 12.21 15.38
CA GLY A 88 -33.16 13.48 14.70
C GLY A 88 -32.26 13.75 13.50
N PHE A 89 -31.40 12.80 13.09
CA PHE A 89 -30.60 12.97 11.89
C PHE A 89 -31.49 12.93 10.64
N GLN A 90 -31.23 13.83 9.71
CA GLN A 90 -31.96 13.89 8.45
C GLN A 90 -31.38 12.87 7.47
N LYS A 91 -32.18 11.90 7.04
CA LYS A 91 -31.85 10.97 5.96
C LYS A 91 -31.84 11.72 4.62
N ILE A 92 -30.73 11.65 3.90
CA ILE A 92 -30.54 12.22 2.57
C ILE A 92 -30.18 11.10 1.62
N THR A 93 -30.90 11.02 0.50
CA THR A 93 -30.56 10.14 -0.62
C THR A 93 -30.28 11.00 -1.84
N LYS A 94 -29.09 10.87 -2.41
CA LYS A 94 -28.68 11.60 -3.62
C LYS A 94 -28.10 10.66 -4.65
N ASN A 95 -28.42 10.94 -5.92
CA ASN A 95 -27.72 10.30 -7.03
C ASN A 95 -26.35 10.98 -7.22
N ILE A 96 -25.29 10.19 -7.09
CA ILE A 96 -23.90 10.61 -7.20
C ILE A 96 -23.25 9.67 -8.21
N HIS A 97 -22.74 10.23 -9.31
CA HIS A 97 -22.14 9.47 -10.42
C HIS A 97 -23.06 8.40 -11.06
N GLY A 98 -24.38 8.57 -10.98
CA GLY A 98 -25.35 7.60 -11.51
C GLY A 98 -25.85 6.59 -10.47
N HIS A 99 -25.29 6.60 -9.27
CA HIS A 99 -25.61 5.64 -8.19
C HIS A 99 -26.26 6.35 -7.01
N GLU A 100 -27.19 5.70 -6.32
CA GLU A 100 -27.86 6.28 -5.14
C GLU A 100 -27.00 6.10 -3.89
N ALA A 101 -26.59 7.21 -3.29
CA ALA A 101 -25.94 7.24 -1.98
C ALA A 101 -26.95 7.68 -0.92
N THR A 102 -27.01 6.97 0.20
CA THR A 102 -27.82 7.34 1.36
C THR A 102 -26.91 7.66 2.54
N TYR A 103 -27.08 8.83 3.13
CA TYR A 103 -26.33 9.29 4.30
C TYR A 103 -27.23 10.13 5.22
N TYR A 104 -26.74 10.38 6.43
CA TYR A 104 -27.47 11.06 7.49
C TYR A 104 -26.74 12.34 7.89
N LEU A 105 -27.47 13.42 8.10
CA LEU A 105 -26.93 14.71 8.55
C LEU A 105 -27.48 15.05 9.92
N ALA A 106 -26.60 15.51 10.82
CA ALA A 106 -27.04 16.00 12.12
C ALA A 106 -27.93 17.26 11.96
N PRO A 107 -28.89 17.50 12.87
CA PRO A 107 -29.78 18.67 12.80
C PRO A 107 -29.01 19.99 12.64
N GLY A 108 -29.41 20.81 11.66
CA GLY A 108 -28.82 22.14 11.44
C GLY A 108 -27.45 22.15 10.79
N THR A 109 -26.92 21.00 10.36
CA THR A 109 -25.65 20.92 9.62
C THR A 109 -25.85 21.13 8.12
N THR A 110 -24.81 21.67 7.47
CA THR A 110 -24.77 21.76 6.01
C THR A 110 -24.31 20.43 5.41
N ASP A 111 -24.80 20.12 4.22
CA ASP A 111 -24.41 18.91 3.49
C ASP A 111 -22.99 19.04 2.90
N LEU A 112 -22.00 18.82 3.76
CA LEU A 112 -20.58 18.72 3.43
C LEU A 112 -20.10 17.30 3.72
N GLU A 113 -19.07 16.82 3.00
CA GLU A 113 -18.50 15.47 3.17
C GLU A 113 -18.18 15.15 4.65
N GLU A 114 -17.64 16.13 5.38
CA GLU A 114 -17.28 16.04 6.80
C GLU A 114 -18.47 15.94 7.77
N ASN A 115 -19.68 16.26 7.33
CA ASN A 115 -20.89 16.23 8.17
C ASN A 115 -21.76 14.99 7.91
N ARG A 116 -21.37 14.11 6.97
CA ARG A 116 -22.14 12.94 6.57
C ARG A 116 -21.85 11.74 7.46
N TYR A 117 -22.92 11.13 7.93
CA TYR A 117 -22.92 9.90 8.71
C TYR A 117 -23.45 8.76 7.84
N PHE A 118 -22.79 7.61 7.88
CA PHE A 118 -23.18 6.41 7.15
C PHE A 118 -23.47 5.27 8.13
N VAL A 119 -24.34 4.35 7.72
CA VAL A 119 -24.44 3.06 8.42
C VAL A 119 -23.17 2.28 8.08
N LYS A 120 -22.50 1.74 9.08
CA LYS A 120 -21.27 0.99 8.86
C LYS A 120 -21.60 -0.29 8.08
N SER A 121 -20.91 -0.49 6.95
CA SER A 121 -20.93 -1.74 6.20
C SER A 121 -19.51 -2.26 5.99
N ASN A 122 -19.38 -3.58 5.92
CA ASN A 122 -18.12 -4.21 5.54
C ASN A 122 -17.88 -4.13 4.02
N HIS A 123 -16.72 -4.62 3.56
CA HIS A 123 -16.38 -4.65 2.13
C HIS A 123 -17.30 -5.53 1.25
N HIS A 124 -18.14 -6.37 1.86
CA HIS A 124 -19.15 -7.17 1.18
C HIS A 124 -20.54 -6.51 1.17
N GLY A 125 -20.66 -5.31 1.73
CA GLY A 125 -21.92 -4.57 1.85
C GLY A 125 -22.83 -5.06 2.97
N GLU A 126 -22.32 -5.89 3.89
CA GLU A 126 -23.07 -6.33 5.06
C GLU A 126 -22.99 -5.26 6.14
N GLU A 127 -24.14 -4.82 6.64
CA GLU A 127 -24.23 -3.81 7.70
C GLU A 127 -23.72 -4.39 9.03
N GLN A 128 -22.88 -3.62 9.73
CA GLN A 128 -22.29 -4.00 11.03
C GLN A 128 -23.08 -3.45 12.22
N VAL A 129 -24.38 -3.21 12.04
CA VAL A 129 -25.25 -2.64 13.08
C VAL A 129 -25.25 -3.55 14.32
N GLY A 130 -25.02 -2.95 15.49
CA GLY A 130 -24.99 -3.67 16.77
C GLY A 130 -23.63 -4.28 17.12
N GLU A 131 -22.64 -4.26 16.22
CA GLU A 131 -21.27 -4.66 16.57
C GLU A 131 -20.65 -3.63 17.53
N THR A 132 -20.07 -4.15 18.62
CA THR A 132 -19.39 -3.36 19.65
C THR A 132 -17.89 -3.36 19.43
N PHE A 133 -17.24 -2.24 19.70
CA PHE A 133 -15.79 -2.09 19.62
C PHE A 133 -15.26 -1.36 20.85
N GLU A 134 -14.00 -1.60 21.15
CA GLU A 134 -13.26 -1.01 22.26
C GLU A 134 -12.34 0.12 21.79
N VAL A 135 -11.80 0.87 22.75
CA VAL A 135 -10.80 1.90 22.47
C VAL A 135 -9.56 1.27 21.85
N SER A 136 -9.04 1.90 20.80
CA SER A 136 -7.92 1.44 19.97
C SER A 136 -8.23 0.29 19.00
N ASP A 137 -9.47 -0.20 18.93
CA ASP A 137 -9.83 -1.17 17.90
C ASP A 137 -9.68 -0.52 16.51
N PRO A 138 -8.98 -1.18 15.57
CA PRO A 138 -8.73 -0.61 14.25
C PRO A 138 -9.99 -0.68 13.38
N TYR A 139 -10.20 0.36 12.58
CA TYR A 139 -11.21 0.36 11.55
C TYR A 139 -10.69 0.94 10.24
N LEU A 140 -11.37 0.58 9.17
CA LEU A 140 -11.16 1.12 7.84
C LEU A 140 -12.43 1.84 7.40
N ILE A 141 -12.31 3.11 7.03
CA ILE A 141 -13.38 3.86 6.38
C ILE A 141 -13.47 3.38 4.93
N THR A 142 -14.57 2.72 4.59
CA THR A 142 -14.79 2.19 3.26
C THR A 142 -15.03 3.33 2.27
N LYS A 143 -14.31 3.29 1.16
CA LYS A 143 -14.58 4.16 0.02
C LYS A 143 -15.49 3.42 -0.94
N ASN A 144 -16.70 3.92 -1.14
CA ASN A 144 -17.65 3.33 -2.06
C ASN A 144 -17.12 3.44 -3.51
N HIS A 145 -17.03 2.30 -4.20
CA HIS A 145 -16.49 2.26 -5.57
C HIS A 145 -17.36 2.99 -6.59
N GLU A 146 -18.67 3.02 -6.37
CA GLU A 146 -19.64 3.58 -7.32
C GLU A 146 -19.83 5.09 -7.10
N THR A 147 -19.98 5.50 -5.84
CA THR A 147 -20.27 6.91 -5.50
C THR A 147 -19.01 7.72 -5.22
N HIS A 148 -17.87 7.03 -5.01
CA HIS A 148 -16.59 7.60 -4.58
C HIS A 148 -16.63 8.35 -3.23
N LEU A 149 -17.64 8.09 -2.41
CA LEU A 149 -17.76 8.66 -1.08
C LEU A 149 -16.99 7.84 -0.04
N TYR A 150 -16.45 8.54 0.96
CA TYR A 150 -15.95 7.93 2.19
C TYR A 150 -17.12 7.74 3.15
N GLU A 151 -17.39 6.49 3.52
CA GLU A 151 -18.55 6.11 4.32
C GLU A 151 -18.17 6.08 5.80
N TYR A 152 -18.17 7.25 6.44
CA TYR A 152 -17.88 7.39 7.87
C TYR A 152 -18.96 6.68 8.71
N GLY A 153 -18.62 5.53 9.28
CA GLY A 153 -19.55 4.73 10.08
C GLY A 153 -20.02 5.48 11.32
N ALA A 154 -21.32 5.59 11.50
CA ALA A 154 -21.94 6.17 12.67
C ALA A 154 -21.96 5.16 13.82
N TYR A 155 -21.62 5.62 15.02
CA TYR A 155 -21.64 4.80 16.22
C TYR A 155 -22.19 5.57 17.41
N LYS A 156 -22.63 4.85 18.42
CA LYS A 156 -23.06 5.39 19.70
C LYS A 156 -22.04 5.04 20.76
N THR A 157 -21.54 6.04 21.47
CA THR A 157 -20.61 5.83 22.59
C THR A 157 -21.34 5.25 23.80
N ALA A 158 -20.59 4.73 24.78
CA ALA A 158 -21.14 4.28 26.06
C ALA A 158 -21.96 5.37 26.79
N GLU A 159 -21.62 6.65 26.58
CA GLU A 159 -22.30 7.82 27.15
C GLU A 159 -23.60 8.18 26.41
N GLY A 160 -23.86 7.52 25.28
CA GLY A 160 -25.07 7.69 24.48
C GLY A 160 -24.99 8.77 23.41
N SER A 161 -23.85 9.47 23.28
CA SER A 161 -23.63 10.41 22.17
C SER A 161 -23.37 9.67 20.86
N ILE A 162 -23.84 10.25 19.75
CA ILE A 162 -23.61 9.70 18.41
C ILE A 162 -22.35 10.33 17.83
N GLY A 163 -21.34 9.49 17.60
CA GLY A 163 -20.10 9.82 16.91
C GLY A 163 -20.07 9.24 15.50
N ARG A 164 -19.00 9.54 14.76
CA ARG A 164 -18.67 8.90 13.49
C ARG A 164 -17.19 8.58 13.44
N GLU A 165 -16.85 7.60 12.62
CA GLU A 165 -15.46 7.33 12.27
C GLU A 165 -14.77 8.58 11.70
N GLU A 166 -13.48 8.70 11.97
CA GLU A 166 -12.63 9.79 11.52
C GLU A 166 -11.41 9.26 10.77
N LEU A 167 -10.92 10.05 9.81
CA LEU A 167 -9.70 9.70 9.08
C LEU A 167 -8.52 9.64 10.06
N GLY A 168 -7.65 8.67 9.84
CA GLY A 168 -6.41 8.58 10.58
C GLY A 168 -5.46 9.72 10.25
N PRO A 169 -4.30 9.78 10.92
CA PRO A 169 -3.33 10.84 10.72
C PRO A 169 -2.85 10.90 9.26
N ILE A 170 -2.95 12.08 8.63
CA ILE A 170 -2.48 12.34 7.26
C ILE A 170 -0.99 12.03 7.11
N ALA A 171 -0.22 12.26 8.17
CA ALA A 171 1.22 12.00 8.21
C ALA A 171 1.56 10.54 7.85
N PHE A 172 0.74 9.57 8.26
CA PHE A 172 0.99 8.15 8.01
C PHE A 172 1.04 7.85 6.51
N GLY A 173 -0.02 8.20 5.77
CA GLY A 173 -0.08 7.99 4.32
C GLY A 173 1.04 8.71 3.58
N SER A 174 1.32 9.97 3.97
CA SER A 174 2.40 10.76 3.35
C SER A 174 3.79 10.12 3.52
N LEU A 175 4.11 9.64 4.74
CA LEU A 175 5.39 9.00 5.04
C LEU A 175 5.49 7.64 4.35
N PHE A 176 4.40 6.86 4.36
CA PHE A 176 4.33 5.57 3.69
C PHE A 176 4.65 5.68 2.20
N PHE A 177 3.92 6.52 1.46
CA PHE A 177 4.13 6.68 0.01
C PHE A 177 5.48 7.31 -0.32
N PHE A 178 5.97 8.24 0.51
CA PHE A 178 7.27 8.86 0.29
C PHE A 178 8.41 7.85 0.45
N ILE A 179 8.45 7.10 1.56
CA ILE A 179 9.52 6.15 1.86
C ILE A 179 9.49 4.98 0.87
N THR A 180 8.32 4.37 0.67
CA THR A 180 8.18 3.23 -0.25
C THR A 180 8.39 3.66 -1.71
N GLY A 181 8.00 4.89 -2.07
CA GLY A 181 8.21 5.45 -3.40
C GLY A 181 9.67 5.76 -3.70
N PHE A 182 10.38 6.38 -2.76
CA PHE A 182 11.81 6.64 -2.89
C PHE A 182 12.61 5.34 -2.97
N HIS A 183 12.23 4.33 -2.19
CA HIS A 183 12.79 3.00 -2.31
C HIS A 183 12.51 2.38 -3.69
N GLY A 184 11.26 2.42 -4.16
CA GLY A 184 10.87 1.95 -5.48
C GLY A 184 11.67 2.62 -6.62
N PHE A 185 12.00 3.90 -6.49
CA PHE A 185 12.89 4.60 -7.41
C PHE A 185 14.33 4.04 -7.42
N HIS A 186 14.87 3.67 -6.26
CA HIS A 186 16.18 3.02 -6.16
C HIS A 186 16.18 1.62 -6.79
N VAL A 187 15.11 0.85 -6.58
CA VAL A 187 14.93 -0.47 -7.23
C VAL A 187 14.84 -0.29 -8.74
N PHE A 188 14.02 0.64 -9.23
CA PHE A 188 13.86 0.93 -10.65
C PHE A 188 15.19 1.31 -11.32
N SER A 189 15.92 2.26 -10.74
CA SER A 189 17.26 2.63 -11.24
C SER A 189 18.25 1.47 -11.18
N GLY A 190 18.17 0.61 -10.15
CA GLY A 190 18.93 -0.63 -10.06
C GLY A 190 18.65 -1.59 -11.19
N VAL A 191 17.38 -1.81 -11.54
CA VAL A 191 16.97 -2.66 -12.66
C VAL A 191 17.51 -2.12 -13.98
N VAL A 192 17.45 -0.80 -14.18
CA VAL A 192 18.03 -0.14 -15.36
C VAL A 192 19.54 -0.38 -15.45
N PHE A 193 20.29 -0.23 -14.34
CA PHE A 193 21.73 -0.52 -14.34
C PHE A 193 22.03 -2.00 -14.58
N LEU A 194 21.26 -2.91 -13.99
CA LEU A 194 21.40 -4.35 -14.25
C LEU A 194 21.14 -4.70 -15.71
N LEU A 195 20.14 -4.10 -16.35
CA LEU A 195 19.87 -4.27 -17.78
C LEU A 195 21.04 -3.78 -18.65
N ILE A 196 21.61 -2.60 -18.34
CA ILE A 196 22.78 -2.06 -19.05
C ILE A 196 23.97 -3.02 -18.93
N ILE A 197 24.25 -3.51 -17.72
CA ILE A 197 25.36 -4.44 -17.50
C ILE A 197 25.10 -5.78 -18.17
N LEU A 198 23.89 -6.31 -18.13
CA LEU A 198 23.51 -7.53 -18.83
C LEU A 198 23.80 -7.41 -20.33
N MET A 199 23.42 -6.30 -20.96
CA MET A 199 23.72 -6.04 -22.37
C MET A 199 25.23 -5.94 -22.64
N ASN A 200 26.00 -5.31 -21.73
CA ASN A 200 27.46 -5.23 -21.83
C ASN A 200 28.15 -6.60 -21.67
N VAL A 201 27.64 -7.46 -20.78
CA VAL A 201 28.10 -8.85 -20.63
C VAL A 201 27.75 -9.64 -21.90
N ALA A 202 26.50 -9.54 -22.38
CA ALA A 202 26.02 -10.25 -23.56
C ALA A 202 26.78 -9.88 -24.84
N SER A 203 27.10 -8.60 -25.04
CA SER A 203 27.93 -8.12 -26.16
C SER A 203 29.41 -8.54 -26.06
N GLY A 204 29.85 -9.10 -24.92
CA GLY A 204 31.24 -9.52 -24.72
C GLY A 204 32.21 -8.35 -24.46
N LEU A 205 31.68 -7.17 -24.14
CA LEU A 205 32.47 -5.97 -23.91
C LEU A 205 33.49 -6.14 -22.77
N TYR A 206 33.10 -6.83 -21.70
CA TYR A 206 33.96 -7.07 -20.54
C TYR A 206 35.06 -8.10 -20.80
N ALA A 207 34.78 -9.12 -21.60
CA ALA A 207 35.79 -10.06 -22.07
C ALA A 207 36.85 -9.36 -22.95
N LYS A 208 36.43 -8.39 -23.78
CA LYS A 208 37.33 -7.60 -24.63
C LYS A 208 38.18 -6.58 -23.84
N ARG A 209 37.65 -6.03 -22.75
CA ARG A 209 38.34 -5.04 -21.91
C ARG A 209 39.25 -5.65 -20.82
N ARG A 210 39.22 -6.97 -20.60
CA ARG A 210 39.97 -7.66 -19.52
C ARG A 210 39.75 -7.06 -18.12
N ASN A 211 38.55 -6.56 -17.81
CA ASN A 211 38.28 -5.91 -16.51
C ASN A 211 37.76 -6.85 -15.41
N GLY A 212 37.80 -8.17 -15.61
CA GLY A 212 37.42 -9.15 -14.59
C GLY A 212 35.97 -9.12 -14.12
N TYR A 213 35.04 -8.54 -14.90
CA TYR A 213 33.62 -8.39 -14.52
C TYR A 213 33.38 -7.57 -13.23
N GLU A 214 34.33 -6.75 -12.77
CA GLU A 214 34.21 -5.91 -11.56
C GLU A 214 32.95 -5.03 -11.52
N MET A 215 32.43 -4.64 -12.69
CA MET A 215 31.21 -3.83 -12.76
C MET A 215 29.97 -4.60 -12.29
N VAL A 216 29.95 -5.93 -12.47
CA VAL A 216 28.88 -6.81 -11.98
C VAL A 216 28.90 -6.83 -10.45
N GLU A 217 30.08 -6.87 -9.83
CA GLU A 217 30.24 -6.82 -8.38
C GLU A 217 29.77 -5.47 -7.80
N LYS A 218 30.21 -4.35 -8.39
CA LYS A 218 29.84 -3.00 -7.92
C LYS A 218 28.33 -2.77 -7.96
N ILE A 219 27.66 -3.18 -9.04
CA ILE A 219 26.19 -3.10 -9.11
C ILE A 219 25.51 -4.17 -8.26
N GLY A 220 26.13 -5.33 -8.06
CA GLY A 220 25.65 -6.33 -7.09
C GLY A 220 25.60 -5.78 -5.67
N LEU A 221 26.63 -5.06 -5.23
CA LEU A 221 26.65 -4.38 -3.93
C LEU A 221 25.54 -3.33 -3.81
N TYR A 222 25.31 -2.54 -4.86
CA TYR A 222 24.16 -1.62 -4.90
C TYR A 222 22.83 -2.36 -4.76
N TRP A 223 22.65 -3.48 -5.48
CA TRP A 223 21.42 -4.26 -5.43
C TRP A 223 21.17 -4.84 -4.02
N HIS A 224 22.22 -5.37 -3.36
CA HIS A 224 22.14 -5.84 -1.98
C HIS A 224 21.82 -4.74 -0.98
N PHE A 225 22.36 -3.54 -1.18
CA PHE A 225 22.04 -2.40 -0.32
C PHE A 225 20.56 -2.04 -0.42
N VAL A 226 20.02 -1.97 -1.64
CA VAL A 226 18.60 -1.69 -1.86
C VAL A 226 17.73 -2.76 -1.20
N ASP A 227 18.06 -4.04 -1.38
CA ASP A 227 17.36 -5.17 -0.72
C ASP A 227 17.34 -5.05 0.81
N LEU A 228 18.49 -4.76 1.42
CA LEU A 228 18.59 -4.57 2.86
C LEU A 228 17.70 -3.43 3.36
N VAL A 229 17.66 -2.29 2.65
CA VAL A 229 16.77 -1.17 3.00
C VAL A 229 15.30 -1.61 2.95
N TRP A 230 14.91 -2.44 1.98
CA TRP A 230 13.54 -2.95 1.91
C TRP A 230 13.13 -3.76 3.14
N VAL A 231 14.02 -4.62 3.64
CA VAL A 231 13.74 -5.44 4.84
C VAL A 231 13.40 -4.55 6.05
N PHE A 232 14.08 -3.41 6.20
CA PHE A 232 13.76 -2.43 7.25
C PHE A 232 12.43 -1.73 7.02
N VAL A 233 12.13 -1.30 5.79
CA VAL A 233 10.84 -0.69 5.43
C VAL A 233 9.69 -1.66 5.68
N PHE A 234 9.86 -2.92 5.30
CA PHE A 234 8.89 -3.98 5.53
C PHE A 234 8.62 -4.20 7.03
N LEU A 235 9.67 -4.27 7.85
CA LEU A 235 9.53 -4.43 9.30
C LEU A 235 8.72 -3.28 9.91
N VAL A 236 9.02 -2.03 9.55
CA VAL A 236 8.42 -0.85 10.19
C VAL A 236 6.97 -0.62 9.78
N PHE A 237 6.61 -0.83 8.52
CA PHE A 237 5.27 -0.48 8.02
C PHE A 237 4.29 -1.65 7.96
N TYR A 238 4.78 -2.89 7.94
CA TYR A 238 3.92 -4.06 7.73
C TYR A 238 3.94 -5.06 8.90
N LEU A 239 4.89 -4.97 9.83
CA LEU A 239 4.95 -5.89 10.98
C LEU A 239 4.78 -5.20 12.34
N LEU A 240 5.18 -3.93 12.46
CA LEU A 240 5.01 -3.11 13.66
C LEU A 240 3.78 -2.22 13.51
#